data_AF-A0A9W7WFZ3-F1
#
_entry.id   AF-A0A9W7WFZ3-F1
#
_cell.length_a   1.000
_cell.length_b   1.000
_cell.length_c   1.000
_cell.angle_alpha   90.00
_cell.angle_beta   90.00
_cell.angle_gamma   90.00
#
_symmetry.space_group_name_H-M   'P 1'
#
loop_
_entity.id
_entity.type
_entity.pdbx_description
1 polymer ?
#
loop_
_entity_poly.entity_id
_entity_poly.type
_entity_poly.pdbx_seq_one_letter_code
_entity_poly.pdbx_strand_id
1 'polypeptide(L)'
;MFVIVMLDEGREQLLNLNCWIINFVYCLKAKCGLDLEESVDLMDRDGKLMNLTERAQSTDLVSSVLKERETYIPVRVSREFSCSFIKSNWELSQMNQVIHVLFSRC
;
A
#
# COMPACT_ATOMS: atom_id res chain seq x y z
N MET A 1 -2.76 7.63 14.37
CA MET A 1 -2.16 6.34 14.77
C MET A 1 -1.22 5.94 13.65
N PHE A 2 0.01 5.53 13.93
CA PHE A 2 1.06 5.39 12.90
C PHE A 2 1.83 4.07 13.03
N VAL A 3 2.46 3.68 11.93
CA VAL A 3 3.42 2.56 11.84
C VAL A 3 4.72 3.03 11.22
N ILE A 4 5.79 2.31 11.52
CA ILE A 4 7.09 2.50 10.86
C ILE A 4 7.19 1.46 9.74
N VAL A 5 7.50 1.91 8.53
CA VAL A 5 7.88 1.03 7.42
C VAL A 5 9.36 1.21 7.15
N MET A 6 10.13 0.15 7.30
CA MET A 6 11.55 0.10 6.94
C MET A 6 11.65 -0.14 5.45
N LEU A 7 11.97 0.90 4.71
CA LEU A 7 12.31 0.80 3.29
C LEU A 7 13.71 0.24 3.11
N ASP A 8 14.15 0.19 1.86
CA ASP A 8 15.52 -0.08 1.46
C ASP A 8 16.52 0.93 2.08
N GLU A 9 17.75 0.44 2.26
CA GLU A 9 18.91 1.23 2.72
C GLU A 9 18.74 1.89 4.10
N GLY A 10 17.93 1.28 4.98
CA GLY A 10 17.74 1.74 6.36
C GLY A 10 16.88 2.99 6.48
N ARG A 11 16.17 3.38 5.41
CA ARG A 11 15.23 4.51 5.45
C ARG A 11 13.94 4.08 6.14
N GLU A 12 13.53 4.84 7.14
CA GLU A 12 12.25 4.61 7.84
C GLU A 12 11.21 5.63 7.40
N GLN A 13 9.97 5.18 7.23
CA GLN A 13 8.82 6.04 6.92
C GLN A 13 7.71 5.84 7.95
N LEU A 14 7.22 6.94 8.49
CA LEU A 14 6.07 6.94 9.38
C LEU A 14 4.79 7.07 8.57
N LEU A 15 3.91 6.07 8.60
CA LEU A 15 2.67 6.04 7.82
C LEU A 15 1.42 6.04 8.70
N ASN A 16 0.41 6.81 8.30
CA ASN A 16 -0.85 6.97 9.04
C ASN A 16 -1.78 5.76 8.84
N LEU A 17 -2.24 5.16 9.94
CA LEU A 17 -3.20 4.05 9.95
C LEU A 17 -4.65 4.50 9.79
N ASN A 18 -4.94 5.79 9.96
CA ASN A 18 -6.29 6.34 9.86
C ASN A 18 -6.68 6.73 8.42
N CYS A 19 -6.11 6.04 7.43
CA CYS A 19 -6.48 6.20 6.02
C CYS A 19 -7.03 4.88 5.46
N TRP A 20 -7.72 4.96 4.33
CA TRP A 20 -8.18 3.76 3.62
C TRP A 20 -7.00 2.96 3.08
N ILE A 21 -7.16 1.63 3.02
CA ILE A 21 -6.12 0.71 2.54
C ILE A 21 -5.65 1.11 1.13
N ILE A 22 -6.56 1.49 0.23
CA ILE A 22 -6.21 1.94 -1.13
C ILE A 22 -5.22 3.11 -1.14
N ASN A 23 -5.44 4.13 -0.29
CA ASN A 23 -4.60 5.31 -0.19
C ASN A 23 -3.24 4.97 0.43
N PHE A 24 -3.24 4.09 1.43
CA PHE A 24 -2.03 3.62 2.06
C PHE A 24 -1.13 2.83 1.11
N VAL A 25 -1.71 1.90 0.35
CA VAL A 25 -0.97 1.12 -0.66
C VAL A 25 -0.41 2.03 -1.74
N TYR A 26 -1.18 3.02 -2.19
CA TYR A 26 -0.69 4.02 -3.15
C TYR A 26 0.52 4.80 -2.60
N CYS A 27 0.43 5.31 -1.35
CA CYS A 27 1.53 6.02 -0.71
C CYS A 27 2.76 5.13 -0.51
N LEU A 28 2.55 3.86 -0.15
CA LEU A 28 3.61 2.88 0.03
C LEU A 28 4.35 2.63 -1.29
N LYS A 29 3.62 2.40 -2.38
CA LYS A 29 4.20 2.23 -3.73
C LYS A 29 5.04 3.45 -4.14
N ALA A 30 4.49 4.66 -3.97
CA ALA A 30 5.20 5.89 -4.30
C ALA A 30 6.51 6.05 -3.50
N LYS A 31 6.50 5.74 -2.19
CA LYS A 31 7.70 5.80 -1.33
C LYS A 31 8.72 4.70 -1.64
N CYS A 32 8.26 3.54 -2.14
CA CYS A 32 9.10 2.42 -2.57
C CYS A 32 9.57 2.53 -4.04
N GLY A 33 9.14 3.55 -4.79
CA GLY A 33 9.44 3.68 -6.22
C GLY A 33 8.85 2.56 -7.08
N LEU A 34 7.68 2.03 -6.68
CA LEU A 34 6.97 0.96 -7.41
C LEU A 34 5.95 1.54 -8.39
N ASP A 35 5.76 0.85 -9.51
CA ASP A 35 4.70 1.16 -10.46
C ASP A 35 3.31 0.82 -9.89
N LEU A 36 2.27 1.45 -10.44
CA LEU A 36 0.89 1.22 -9.99
C LEU A 36 0.42 -0.22 -10.19
N GLU A 37 0.94 -0.90 -11.22
CA GLU A 37 0.61 -2.29 -11.53
C GLU A 37 1.36 -3.29 -10.63
N GLU A 38 2.46 -2.89 -10.00
CA GLU A 38 3.22 -3.77 -9.09
C GLU A 38 2.44 -4.02 -7.79
N SER A 39 2.61 -5.20 -7.20
CA SER A 39 1.98 -5.54 -5.92
C SER A 39 2.97 -5.40 -4.77
N VAL A 40 2.50 -4.83 -3.67
CA VAL A 40 3.30 -4.64 -2.45
C VAL A 40 2.47 -5.02 -1.24
N ASP A 41 3.05 -5.87 -0.40
CA ASP A 41 2.53 -6.23 0.91
C ASP A 41 3.52 -5.80 1.99
N LEU A 42 3.09 -5.89 3.25
CA LEU A 42 3.93 -5.61 4.40
C LEU A 42 4.17 -6.89 5.18
N MET A 43 5.37 -7.07 5.72
CA MET A 43 5.72 -8.17 6.61
C MET A 43 6.09 -7.60 7.97
N ASP A 44 5.59 -8.18 9.06
CA ASP A 44 6.00 -7.80 10.42
C ASP A 44 7.34 -8.45 10.82
N ARG A 45 7.81 -8.13 12.03
CA ARG A 45 9.08 -8.64 12.57
C ARG A 45 9.07 -10.15 12.83
N ASP A 46 7.89 -10.75 12.99
CA ASP A 46 7.73 -12.18 13.20
C ASP A 46 7.64 -12.95 11.86
N GLY A 47 7.75 -12.24 10.74
CA GLY A 47 7.69 -12.82 9.40
C GLY A 47 6.27 -13.05 8.89
N LYS A 48 5.25 -12.51 9.55
CA LYS A 48 3.87 -12.63 9.09
C LYS A 48 3.58 -11.58 8.02
N LEU A 49 3.06 -12.06 6.89
CA LEU A 49 2.62 -11.22 5.78
C LEU A 49 1.25 -10.60 6.04
N MET A 50 1.11 -9.32 5.69
CA MET A 50 -0.11 -8.54 5.73
C MET A 50 -0.54 -8.30 4.28
N ASN A 51 -1.56 -9.06 3.85
CA ASN A 51 -2.08 -9.03 2.48
C ASN A 51 -2.85 -7.72 2.20
N LEU A 52 -2.12 -6.64 1.93
CA LEU A 52 -2.68 -5.36 1.54
C LEU A 52 -3.17 -5.39 0.10
N THR A 53 -2.48 -6.13 -0.77
CA THR A 53 -2.81 -6.27 -2.19
C THR A 53 -4.21 -6.87 -2.39
N GLU A 54 -4.57 -7.89 -1.62
CA GLU A 54 -5.91 -8.50 -1.66
C GLU A 54 -7.01 -7.57 -1.15
N ARG A 55 -6.63 -6.56 -0.36
CA ARG A 55 -7.52 -5.58 0.27
C ARG A 55 -7.44 -4.21 -0.37
N ALA A 56 -6.71 -4.05 -1.47
CA ALA A 56 -6.49 -2.76 -2.11
C ALA A 56 -7.79 -2.10 -2.63
N GLN A 57 -8.83 -2.90 -2.90
CA GLN A 57 -10.16 -2.42 -3.28
C GLN A 57 -11.13 -2.29 -2.09
N SER A 58 -10.68 -2.60 -0.87
CA SER A 58 -11.50 -2.47 0.33
C SER A 58 -11.66 -0.99 0.73
N THR A 59 -12.84 -0.66 1.26
CA THR A 59 -13.12 0.62 1.93
C THR A 59 -12.67 0.64 3.40
N ASP A 60 -12.03 -0.43 3.87
CA ASP A 60 -11.54 -0.54 5.24
C ASP A 60 -10.39 0.44 5.51
N LEU A 61 -10.26 0.82 6.78
CA LEU A 61 -9.09 1.53 7.28
C LEU A 61 -7.92 0.58 7.43
N VAL A 62 -6.70 1.09 7.24
CA VAL A 62 -5.46 0.32 7.42
C VAL A 62 -5.31 -0.19 8.84
N SER A 63 -5.82 0.55 9.83
CA SER A 63 -5.86 0.14 11.24
C SER A 63 -6.63 -1.17 11.49
N SER A 64 -7.42 -1.67 10.53
CA SER A 64 -8.06 -2.99 10.61
C SER A 64 -7.10 -4.15 10.31
N VAL A 65 -5.97 -3.87 9.64
CA VAL A 65 -4.99 -4.86 9.19
C VAL A 65 -3.66 -4.70 9.93
N LEU A 66 -3.18 -3.46 10.06
CA LEU A 66 -1.91 -3.14 10.70
C LEU A 66 -2.13 -2.69 12.14
N LYS A 67 -1.20 -3.08 13.00
CA LYS A 67 -1.20 -2.70 14.41
C LYS A 67 -0.38 -1.43 14.61
N GLU A 68 -0.84 -0.59 15.51
CA GLU A 68 -0.10 0.63 15.85
C GLU A 68 1.26 0.34 16.49
N ARG A 69 2.21 1.27 16.32
CA ARG A 69 3.57 1.19 16.90
C ARG A 69 4.39 -0.03 16.46
N GLU A 70 3.93 -0.76 15.46
CA GLU A 70 4.69 -1.83 14.84
C GLU A 70 5.62 -1.33 13.73
N THR A 71 6.62 -2.14 13.45
CA THR A 71 7.53 -1.95 12.32
C THR A 71 7.28 -3.01 11.26
N TYR A 72 7.13 -2.58 10.02
CA TYR A 72 6.90 -3.44 8.87
C TYR A 72 7.99 -3.29 7.83
N ILE A 73 8.19 -4.33 7.03
CA ILE A 73 9.09 -4.35 5.88
C ILE A 73 8.23 -4.53 4.63
N PRO A 74 8.36 -3.69 3.59
CA PRO A 74 7.66 -3.87 2.34
C PRO A 74 8.25 -5.06 1.57
N VAL A 75 7.35 -5.90 1.06
CA VAL A 75 7.70 -7.08 0.26
C VAL A 75 7.01 -6.94 -1.08
N ARG A 76 7.78 -7.02 -2.17
CA ARG A 76 7.25 -7.07 -3.53
C ARG A 76 6.66 -8.45 -3.76
N VAL A 77 5.41 -8.50 -4.23
CA VAL A 77 4.75 -9.76 -4.56
C VAL A 77 4.76 -9.92 -6.08
N SER A 78 5.61 -10.80 -6.59
CA SER A 78 5.59 -11.20 -7.99
C SER A 78 4.61 -12.35 -8.16
N ARG A 79 3.44 -12.07 -8.74
CA ARG A 79 2.57 -13.13 -9.24
C ARG A 79 3.03 -13.43 -10.65
N GLU A 80 3.79 -14.50 -10.85
CA GLU A 80 4.02 -15.01 -12.20
C GLU A 80 2.64 -15.38 -12.77
N PHE A 81 2.12 -14.52 -13.66
CA PHE A 81 0.90 -14.80 -14.40
C PHE A 81 1.20 -15.93 -15.38
N SER A 82 0.96 -17.18 -14.98
CA SER A 82 0.72 -18.22 -15.99
C SER A 82 -0.63 -17.93 -16.66
N CYS A 83 -0.55 -17.26 -17.82
CA CYS A 83 -1.50 -17.23 -18.94
C CYS A 83 -2.86 -16.49 -18.77
N SER A 84 -2.87 -15.28 -19.35
CA SER A 84 -3.93 -14.58 -20.12
C SER A 84 -5.40 -14.71 -19.70
N PHE A 85 -5.98 -13.65 -19.12
CA PHE A 85 -7.42 -13.34 -19.26
C PHE A 85 -7.67 -11.81 -19.15
N ILE A 86 -8.01 -11.21 -20.31
CA ILE A 86 -8.78 -9.98 -20.59
C ILE A 86 -8.72 -8.85 -19.54
N LYS A 87 -7.93 -7.80 -19.81
CA LYS A 87 -8.11 -6.47 -19.21
C LYS A 87 -9.37 -5.82 -19.80
N SER A 88 -10.47 -5.84 -19.06
CA SER A 88 -11.62 -4.97 -19.32
C SER A 88 -11.43 -3.65 -18.58
N ASN A 89 -11.24 -2.58 -19.36
CA ASN A 89 -11.26 -1.17 -18.95
C ASN A 89 -12.44 -0.86 -18.02
N TRP A 90 -12.17 -0.27 -16.86
CA TRP A 90 -13.08 0.66 -16.20
C TRP A 90 -12.32 1.65 -15.29
N GLU A 91 -12.65 2.94 -15.47
CA GLU A 91 -12.55 4.03 -14.48
C GLU A 91 -11.23 4.77 -14.18
N LEU A 92 -10.58 5.34 -15.21
CA LEU A 92 -9.60 6.42 -15.05
C LEU A 92 -10.17 7.85 -15.20
N SER A 93 -11.49 8.05 -15.14
CA SER A 93 -12.09 9.36 -15.45
C SER A 93 -12.49 10.25 -14.24
N GLN A 94 -12.34 9.83 -12.98
CA GLN A 94 -12.93 10.60 -11.86
C GLN A 94 -12.01 11.03 -10.71
N MET A 95 -10.71 10.66 -10.66
CA MET A 95 -9.87 10.98 -9.48
C MET A 95 -8.85 12.11 -9.65
N ASN A 96 -8.80 12.81 -10.79
CA ASN A 96 -7.80 13.85 -11.04
C ASN A 96 -8.05 15.22 -10.37
N GLN A 97 -9.09 15.39 -9.56
CA GLN A 97 -9.37 16.68 -8.89
C GLN A 97 -9.19 16.68 -7.36
N VAL A 98 -8.98 15.54 -6.71
CA VAL A 98 -8.90 15.49 -5.22
C VAL A 98 -7.46 15.37 -4.71
N ILE A 99 -6.51 15.00 -5.57
CA ILE A 99 -5.14 14.64 -5.15
C ILE A 99 -4.34 15.84 -4.64
N HIS A 100 -4.67 17.09 -5.00
CA HIS A 100 -3.91 18.26 -4.56
C HIS A 100 -4.15 18.73 -3.11
N VAL A 101 -5.14 18.16 -2.40
CA VAL A 101 -5.50 18.62 -1.03
C VAL A 101 -4.98 17.69 0.07
N LEU A 102 -4.55 16.47 -0.25
CA LEU A 102 -4.12 15.49 0.77
C LEU A 102 -2.60 15.39 1.00
N PHE A 103 -1.79 16.13 0.23
CA PHE A 103 -0.32 16.08 0.32
C PHE A 103 0.30 16.71 1.58
N SER A 104 -0.49 17.29 2.48
CA SER A 104 0.05 17.93 3.68
C SER A 104 0.12 17.03 4.92
N ARG A 105 -0.36 15.78 4.87
CA ARG A 105 -0.37 14.87 6.04
C ARG A 105 -0.20 13.38 5.69
N CYS A 106 0.83 13.05 4.92
CA CYS A 106 1.44 11.71 4.86
C CYS A 106 2.95 11.84 4.99
#